data_AF-A0A2W4TT03-F1
#
_entry.id   AF-A0A2W4TT03-F1
#
_cell.length_a   1.000
_cell.length_b   1.000
_cell.length_c   1.000
_cell.angle_alpha   90.00
_cell.angle_beta   90.00
_cell.angle_gamma   90.00
#
_symmetry.space_group_name_H-M   'P 1'
#
loop_
_entity.id
_entity.type
_entity.pdbx_description
1 polymer ?
#
loop_
_entity_poly.entity_id
_entity_poly.type
_entity_poly.pdbx_seq_one_letter_code
_entity_poly.pdbx_strand_id
1 'polypeptide(L)' 'MILASVSLGFALLVAAAVVVHYRRRAASSEPEPILTDEMIRQIEREGWLHLDDGEPLDLDEIRQQEEQFWEESWDEPDEW' A
#
# COMPACT_ATOMS: atom_id res chain seq x y z
N MET A 1 12.30 6.68 -42.88
CA MET A 1 11.10 6.19 -42.15
C MET A 1 11.38 5.01 -41.24
N ILE A 2 12.09 3.96 -41.68
CA ILE A 2 12.32 2.74 -40.87
C ILE A 2 13.17 3.00 -39.60
N LEU A 3 14.19 3.87 -39.65
CA LEU A 3 15.00 4.21 -38.46
C LEU A 3 14.21 4.90 -37.34
N ALA A 4 13.23 5.75 -37.68
CA ALA A 4 12.44 6.48 -36.69
C ALA A 4 11.49 5.55 -35.91
N SER A 5 10.95 4.53 -36.58
CA SER A 5 10.09 3.51 -35.97
C SER A 5 10.84 2.62 -34.97
N VAL A 6 12.11 2.31 -35.25
CA VAL A 6 12.96 1.51 -34.36
C VAL A 6 13.32 2.29 -33.09
N SER A 7 13.65 3.58 -33.22
CA SER A 7 13.92 4.45 -32.06
C SER A 7 12.68 4.67 -31.19
N LEU A 8 11.49 4.76 -31.79
CA LEU A 8 10.23 4.87 -31.04
C LEU A 8 9.92 3.57 -30.28
N GLY A 9 10.08 2.41 -30.92
CA GLY A 9 9.91 1.11 -30.27
C GLY A 9 10.87 0.90 -29.11
N PHE A 10 12.13 1.32 -29.28
CA PHE A 10 13.13 1.26 -28.20
C PHE A 10 12.77 2.20 -27.03
N ALA A 11 12.32 3.42 -27.32
CA ALA A 11 11.89 4.37 -26.28
C ALA A 11 10.69 3.83 -25.48
N LEU A 12 9.73 3.18 -26.15
CA LEU A 12 8.58 2.55 -25.49
C LEU A 12 9.00 1.38 -24.59
N LEU A 13 9.94 0.55 -25.03
CA LEU A 13 10.47 -0.55 -24.22
C LEU A 13 11.19 -0.04 -22.96
N VAL A 14 11.99 1.02 -23.09
CA VAL A 14 12.66 1.65 -21.94
C VAL A 14 11.64 2.25 -20.98
N ALA A 15 10.64 2.98 -21.48
CA ALA A 15 9.58 3.54 -20.65
C ALA A 15 8.78 2.45 -19.90
N ALA A 16 8.42 1.36 -20.58
CA ALA A 16 7.74 0.24 -19.96
C ALA A 16 8.61 -0.44 -18.88
N ALA A 17 9.90 -0.63 -19.14
CA ALA A 17 10.83 -1.19 -18.16
C ALA A 17 10.96 -0.31 -16.90
N VAL A 18 11.04 1.02 -17.08
CA VAL A 18 11.07 1.99 -16.00
C VAL A 18 9.78 1.93 -15.17
N VAL A 19 8.62 1.97 -15.82
CA VAL A 19 7.31 1.88 -15.12
C VAL A 19 7.18 0.57 -14.34
N VAL A 20 7.57 -0.56 -14.93
CA VAL A 20 7.53 -1.86 -14.24
C VAL A 20 8.50 -1.88 -13.06
N HIS A 21 9.70 -1.31 -13.21
CA HIS A 21 10.68 -1.22 -12.11
C HIS A 21 10.14 -0.38 -10.93
N TYR A 22 9.55 0.78 -11.22
CA TYR A 22 8.93 1.62 -10.19
C TYR A 22 7.72 0.95 -9.54
N ARG A 23 6.84 0.29 -10.31
CA ARG A 23 5.68 -0.43 -9.76
C ARG A 23 6.09 -1.62 -8.90
N ARG A 24 7.14 -2.36 -9.27
CA ARG A 24 7.66 -3.46 -8.45
C ARG A 24 8.29 -2.94 -7.16
N ARG A 25 8.98 -1.82 -7.20
CA ARG A 25 9.53 -1.17 -6.00
C ARG A 25 8.43 -0.65 -5.07
N ALA A 26 7.37 -0.08 -5.62
CA ALA A 26 6.19 0.34 -4.87
C ALA A 26 5.43 -0.85 -4.25
N ALA A 27 5.30 -1.97 -4.98
CA ALA A 27 4.68 -3.19 -4.45
C ALA A 27 5.50 -3.88 -3.34
N SER A 28 6.83 -3.70 -3.32
CA SER A 28 7.69 -4.14 -2.21
C SER A 28 7.77 -3.12 -1.06
N SER A 29 6.96 -2.05 -1.09
CA SER A 29 6.90 -1.06 -0.02
C SER A 29 5.85 -1.38 1.03
N GLU A 30 5.08 -2.46 0.88
CA GLU A 30 4.33 -3.02 2.01
C GLU A 30 5.34 -3.78 2.89
N PRO A 31 5.70 -3.26 4.07
CA PRO A 31 6.57 -4.00 4.98
C PRO A 31 5.87 -5.31 5.32
N GLU A 32 6.58 -6.43 5.07
CA GLU A 32 6.13 -7.73 5.54
C GLU A 32 5.84 -7.62 7.04
N PRO A 33 4.62 -7.97 7.52
CA PRO A 33 4.25 -7.73 8.90
C PRO A 33 5.16 -8.54 9.82
N ILE A 34 6.05 -7.83 10.53
CA ILE A 34 7.04 -8.41 11.44
C ILE A 34 6.34 -8.73 12.77
N LEU A 35 5.53 -9.79 12.81
CA LEU A 35 4.91 -10.28 14.03
C LEU A 35 5.79 -11.39 14.63
N THR A 36 6.35 -11.13 15.81
CA THR A 36 7.15 -12.13 16.54
C THR A 36 6.30 -12.83 17.60
N ASP A 37 6.72 -14.03 18.01
CA ASP A 37 6.06 -14.80 19.08
C ASP A 37 6.02 -14.06 20.42
N GLU A 38 6.96 -13.13 20.64
CA GLU A 38 6.95 -12.29 21.83
C GLU A 38 5.85 -11.23 21.75
N MET A 39 5.69 -10.60 20.58
CA MET A 39 4.61 -9.64 20.34
C MET A 39 3.23 -10.30 20.46
N ILE A 40 3.09 -11.53 19.97
CA ILE A 40 1.84 -12.31 20.11
C ILE A 40 1.53 -12.55 21.59
N ARG A 41 2.51 -13.02 22.37
CA ARG A 41 2.34 -13.25 23.81
C ARG A 41 2.02 -11.97 24.58
N GLN A 42 2.56 -10.83 24.16
CA GLN A 42 2.21 -9.55 24.74
C GLN A 42 0.74 -9.19 24.47
N ILE A 43 0.27 -9.34 23.23
CA ILE A 43 -1.15 -9.10 22.87
C ILE A 43 -2.07 -10.03 23.67
N GLU A 44 -1.73 -11.32 23.79
CA GLU A 44 -2.53 -12.27 24.57
C GLU A 44 -2.61 -11.88 26.06
N ARG A 45 -1.51 -11.34 26.62
CA ARG A 45 -1.43 -10.98 28.04
C ARG A 45 -2.06 -9.63 28.36
N GLU A 46 -1.80 -8.63 27.51
CA GLU A 46 -2.10 -7.22 27.79
C GLU A 46 -3.31 -6.71 27.01
N GLY A 47 -3.67 -7.38 25.91
CA GLY A 47 -4.73 -6.99 24.99
C GLY A 47 -4.33 -5.88 24.01
N TRP A 48 -3.08 -5.42 24.07
CA TRP A 48 -2.54 -4.37 23.20
C TRP A 48 -1.02 -4.53 23.05
N LEU A 49 -0.45 -3.88 22.03
CA LEU A 49 0.98 -3.89 21.74
C LEU A 49 1.46 -2.45 21.53
N HIS A 50 2.53 -2.05 22.20
CA HIS A 50 3.23 -0.80 21.91
C HIS A 50 4.28 -1.07 20.83
N LEU A 51 4.29 -0.25 19.78
CA LEU A 51 5.33 -0.28 18.76
C LEU A 51 6.14 1.00 18.92
N ASP A 52 7.41 0.87 19.30
CA ASP A 52 8.30 2.01 19.55
C ASP A 52 8.76 2.72 18.26
N ASP A 53 8.72 2.02 17.11
CA ASP A 53 9.35 2.45 15.84
C ASP A 53 8.33 2.78 14.72
N GLY A 54 7.13 3.26 15.08
CA GLY A 54 6.15 3.71 14.09
C GLY A 54 6.47 5.12 13.56
N GLU A 55 6.43 5.31 12.25
CA GLU A 55 6.29 6.67 11.68
C GLU A 55 5.03 7.32 12.31
N PRO A 56 5.07 8.60 12.69
CA PRO A 56 3.89 9.30 13.18
C PRO A 56 2.73 9.16 12.21
N LEU A 57 1.52 8.91 12.74
CA LEU A 57 0.32 8.82 11.91
C LEU A 57 0.07 10.14 11.17
N ASP A 58 -0.14 10.06 9.85
CA ASP A 58 -0.56 11.21 9.04
C ASP A 58 -2.06 11.46 9.25
N LEU A 59 -2.37 12.47 10.07
CA LEU A 59 -3.75 12.82 10.42
C LEU A 59 -4.55 13.38 9.24
N ASP A 60 -3.89 13.94 8.23
CA ASP A 60 -4.57 14.48 7.06
C ASP A 60 -4.90 13.37 6.06
N GLU A 61 -4.01 12.38 5.91
CA GLU A 61 -4.31 11.15 5.17
C GLU A 61 -5.48 10.39 5.80
N ILE A 62 -5.47 10.23 7.13
CA ILE A 62 -6.57 9.57 7.86
C ILE A 62 -7.90 10.29 7.58
N ARG A 63 -7.95 11.62 7.69
CA ARG A 63 -9.18 12.39 7.43
C ARG A 63 -9.70 12.19 6.01
N GLN A 64 -8.80 12.20 5.03
CA GLN A 64 -9.18 11.99 3.63
C GLN A 64 -9.75 10.58 3.40
N GLN A 65 -9.18 9.56 4.03
CA GLN A 65 -9.70 8.19 3.94
C GLN A 65 -11.05 8.03 4.65
N GLU A 66 -11.24 8.68 5.80
CA GLU A 66 -12.53 8.71 6.49
C GLU A 66 -13.62 9.35 5.65
N GLU A 67 -13.35 10.50 5.02
CA GLU A 67 -14.29 11.17 4.13
C GLU A 67 -14.71 10.24 2.97
N GLN A 68 -13.74 9.58 2.32
CA GLN A 68 -14.03 8.62 1.25
C GLN A 68 -14.89 7.44 1.75
N PHE A 69 -14.54 6.85 2.90
CA PHE A 69 -15.28 5.74 3.50
C PHE A 69 -16.76 6.11 3.77
N TRP A 70 -17.00 7.34 4.24
CA TRP A 70 -18.37 7.80 4.54
C TRP A 70 -19.16 8.24 3.30
N GLU A 71 -18.49 8.59 2.20
CA GLU A 71 -19.12 8.87 0.92
C GLU A 71 -19.55 7.60 0.17
N GLU A 72 -18.98 6.44 0.52
CA GLU A 72 -19.34 5.17 -0.09
C GLU A 72 -20.75 4.71 0.29
N SER A 73 -21.42 4.04 -0.66
CA SER A 73 -22.69 3.37 -0.41
C SER A 73 -22.43 2.03 0.26
N TRP A 74 -22.98 1.84 1.45
CA TRP A 74 -22.91 0.60 2.21
C TRP A 74 -24.19 -0.21 2.02
N ASP A 75 -24.05 -1.52 1.84
CA ASP A 75 -25.18 -2.43 1.80
C ASP A 75 -25.92 -2.42 3.14
N GLU A 76 -27.25 -2.53 3.10
CA GLU A 76 -28.04 -2.68 4.33
C GLU A 76 -27.72 -4.03 4.99
N PRO A 77 -27.59 -4.07 6.32
CA PRO A 77 -27.36 -5.34 7.03
C PRO A 77 -28.56 -6.27 6.87
N ASP A 78 -28.29 -7.56 6.68
CA ASP A 78 -29.32 -8.59 6.56
C ASP A 78 -30.20 -8.65 7.83
N GLU A 79 -31.52 -8.79 7.66
CA GLU A 79 -32.45 -9.03 8.76
C GLU A 79 -32.31 -10.48 9.27
N TRP A 80 -31.81 -10.66 10.50
CA TRP A 80 -31.67 -11.94 11.20
C TRP A 80 -32.87 -12.30 12.09
#